data_AF-A0AAT9HDH6-F1
#
_entry.id   AF-A0AAT9HDH6-F1
#
_cell.length_a   1.000
_cell.length_b   1.000
_cell.length_c   1.000
_cell.angle_alpha   90.00
_cell.angle_beta   90.00
_cell.angle_gamma   90.00
#
_symmetry.space_group_name_H-M   'P 1'
#
loop_
_entity.id
_entity.type
_entity.pdbx_description
1 polymer ?
#
loop_
_entity_poly.entity_id
_entity_poly.type
_entity_poly.pdbx_seq_one_letter_code
_entity_poly.pdbx_strand_id
1 'polypeptide(L)'
;MTDLPADGQLIEAVPTAYSGTTFRSRLEADWARTLDTQSIRWQYEPEQITLPSGVHYLPDFWLPEIGTWLEVKGPATPRKEKAVELGKARACRCDGPCACAWPGGEMVLLGWVAERTHGDINVARSRSGYASWAAAHGPSAYFALCPWCGLSQWITLRRPWKCRACRRGLESEELYQPHDRVLHFGSGSGWSPADTVAIRREIADQMAEAEAADSEDLRWEDLYEE
;
A
#
# COMPACT_ATOMS: atom_id res chain seq x y z
N MET A 1 36.26 34.19 4.02
CA MET A 1 35.36 33.53 3.06
C MET A 1 35.81 32.10 2.93
N THR A 2 35.25 31.22 3.74
CA THR A 2 35.53 29.78 3.72
C THR A 2 34.54 29.15 2.74
N ASP A 3 35.06 28.68 1.60
CA ASP A 3 34.28 27.93 0.64
C ASP A 3 33.69 26.68 1.30
N LEU A 4 32.37 26.54 1.19
CA LEU A 4 31.63 25.32 1.51
C LEU A 4 31.98 24.27 0.42
N PRO A 5 32.27 23.01 0.77
CA PRO A 5 32.52 22.00 -0.25
C PRO A 5 31.23 21.71 -1.00
N ALA A 6 31.26 21.97 -2.31
CA ALA A 6 30.33 21.42 -3.27
C ALA A 6 30.65 19.93 -3.42
N ASP A 7 29.82 19.04 -2.88
CA ASP A 7 29.80 17.68 -3.39
C ASP A 7 28.43 17.01 -3.19
N GLY A 8 27.72 16.88 -4.31
CA GLY A 8 26.55 16.03 -4.45
C GLY A 8 26.98 14.58 -4.54
N GLN A 9 27.51 14.04 -3.44
CA GLN A 9 28.01 12.68 -3.38
C GLN A 9 26.87 11.70 -3.69
N LEU A 10 26.97 11.00 -4.82
CA LEU A 10 26.08 9.91 -5.21
C LEU A 10 26.19 8.82 -4.14
N ILE A 11 25.17 8.70 -3.29
CA ILE A 11 25.05 7.57 -2.36
C ILE A 11 24.66 6.35 -3.20
N GLU A 12 25.63 5.47 -3.46
CA GLU A 12 25.35 4.20 -4.13
C GLU A 12 24.38 3.37 -3.29
N ALA A 13 23.34 2.86 -3.94
CA ALA A 13 22.39 1.97 -3.31
C ALA A 13 23.09 0.65 -2.95
N VAL A 14 22.86 0.17 -1.73
CA VAL A 14 23.40 -1.12 -1.25
C VAL A 14 22.40 -2.23 -1.57
N PRO A 15 22.74 -3.20 -2.45
CA PRO A 15 21.88 -4.35 -2.69
C PRO A 15 21.64 -5.11 -1.39
N THR A 16 20.39 -5.52 -1.16
CA THR A 16 19.99 -6.11 0.14
C THR A 16 19.10 -7.32 -0.11
N ALA A 17 19.45 -8.46 0.50
CA ALA A 17 18.63 -9.67 0.44
C ALA A 17 17.53 -9.66 1.51
N TYR A 18 16.31 -10.03 1.14
CA TYR A 18 15.18 -10.27 2.04
C TYR A 18 14.14 -11.19 1.39
N SER A 19 13.56 -12.12 2.14
CA SER A 19 12.50 -13.04 1.67
C SER A 19 12.85 -13.78 0.37
N GLY A 20 14.12 -14.19 0.21
CA GLY A 20 14.60 -14.86 -1.01
C GLY A 20 14.84 -13.94 -2.22
N THR A 21 14.57 -12.64 -2.10
CA THR A 21 14.75 -11.64 -3.17
C THR A 21 15.95 -10.74 -2.87
N THR A 22 16.75 -10.40 -3.89
CA THR A 22 17.80 -9.39 -3.80
C THR A 22 17.30 -8.07 -4.37
N PHE A 23 17.12 -7.09 -3.49
CA PHE A 23 16.69 -5.74 -3.84
C PHE A 23 17.88 -4.88 -4.27
N ARG A 24 17.65 -3.92 -5.18
CA ARG A 24 18.66 -2.97 -5.66
C ARG A 24 19.09 -1.98 -4.60
N SER A 25 18.20 -1.70 -3.64
CA SER A 25 18.51 -0.86 -2.50
C SER A 25 18.05 -1.44 -1.18
N ARG A 26 18.72 -1.03 -0.11
CA ARG A 26 18.29 -1.30 1.26
C ARG A 26 16.88 -0.76 1.54
N LEU A 27 16.55 0.39 0.95
CA LEU A 27 15.26 1.03 1.18
C LEU A 27 14.11 0.20 0.58
N GLU A 28 14.30 -0.37 -0.60
CA GLU A 28 13.34 -1.32 -1.19
C GLU A 28 13.16 -2.55 -0.30
N ALA A 29 14.25 -3.13 0.22
CA ALA A 29 14.16 -4.26 1.13
C ALA A 29 13.41 -3.93 2.44
N ASP A 30 13.57 -2.70 2.96
CA ASP A 30 12.81 -2.24 4.14
C ASP A 30 11.33 -1.97 3.82
N TRP A 31 10.99 -1.55 2.59
CA TRP A 31 9.61 -1.50 2.11
C TRP A 31 8.99 -2.89 2.00
N ALA A 32 9.71 -3.88 1.46
CA ALA A 32 9.25 -5.27 1.43
C ALA A 32 8.94 -5.81 2.84
N ARG A 33 9.83 -5.55 3.82
CA ARG A 33 9.57 -5.88 5.23
C ARG A 33 8.32 -5.20 5.76
N THR A 34 8.16 -3.90 5.46
CA THR A 34 7.00 -3.12 5.88
C THR A 34 5.72 -3.73 5.35
N LEU A 35 5.67 -4.07 4.06
CA LEU A 35 4.52 -4.72 3.41
C LEU A 35 4.22 -6.08 4.05
N ASP A 36 5.25 -6.89 4.34
CA ASP A 36 5.09 -8.18 5.02
C ASP A 36 4.51 -8.03 6.43
N THR A 37 4.92 -7.01 7.21
CA THR A 37 4.30 -6.75 8.54
C THR A 37 2.81 -6.44 8.44
N GLN A 38 2.37 -5.88 7.31
CA GLN A 38 0.96 -5.57 7.03
C GLN A 38 0.22 -6.71 6.34
N SER A 39 0.86 -7.87 6.13
CA SER A 39 0.32 -8.98 5.33
C SER A 39 -0.08 -8.58 3.91
N ILE A 40 0.60 -7.60 3.32
CA ILE A 40 0.33 -7.16 1.95
C ILE A 40 1.23 -7.96 1.01
N ARG A 41 0.64 -8.79 0.15
CA ARG A 41 1.40 -9.51 -0.88
C ARG A 41 2.03 -8.53 -1.88
N TRP A 42 3.28 -8.79 -2.24
CA TRP A 42 4.05 -7.98 -3.18
C TRP A 42 4.81 -8.83 -4.20
N GLN A 43 5.08 -8.23 -5.35
CA GLN A 43 5.98 -8.73 -6.38
C GLN A 43 7.02 -7.63 -6.64
N TYR A 44 8.30 -8.00 -6.66
CA TYR A 44 9.41 -7.08 -6.90
C TYR A 44 9.76 -7.05 -8.39
N GLU A 45 9.82 -5.84 -8.97
CA GLU A 45 10.12 -5.58 -10.38
C GLU A 45 9.40 -6.54 -11.36
N PRO A 46 8.07 -6.67 -11.28
CA PRO A 46 7.34 -7.78 -11.92
C PRO A 46 7.39 -7.72 -13.45
N GLU A 47 7.39 -6.52 -14.03
CA GLU A 47 7.45 -6.33 -15.47
C GLU A 47 7.92 -4.93 -15.86
N GLN A 48 8.53 -4.82 -17.04
CA GLN A 48 8.84 -3.54 -17.67
C GLN A 48 7.61 -3.01 -18.42
N ILE A 49 7.21 -1.78 -18.11
CA ILE A 49 6.03 -1.12 -18.67
C ILE A 49 6.49 -0.05 -19.65
N THR A 50 5.90 -0.03 -20.85
CA THR A 50 6.06 1.08 -21.79
C THR A 50 5.07 2.19 -21.43
N LEU A 51 5.59 3.34 -21.02
CA LEU A 51 4.79 4.51 -20.68
C LEU A 51 4.23 5.19 -21.94
N PRO A 52 3.15 5.99 -21.84
CA PRO A 52 2.60 6.79 -22.95
C PRO A 52 3.64 7.65 -23.70
N SER A 53 4.68 8.10 -23.02
CA SER A 53 5.82 8.84 -23.56
C SER A 53 6.76 7.99 -24.43
N GLY A 54 6.53 6.67 -24.51
CA GLY A 54 7.41 5.70 -25.17
C GLY A 54 8.58 5.23 -24.30
N VAL A 55 8.71 5.73 -23.07
CA VAL A 55 9.77 5.35 -22.15
C VAL A 55 9.49 4.00 -21.51
N HIS A 56 10.47 3.09 -21.53
CA HIS A 56 10.42 1.87 -20.73
C HIS A 56 10.70 2.19 -19.25
N TYR A 57 9.81 1.73 -18.38
CA TYR A 57 9.84 1.97 -16.95
C TYR A 57 9.61 0.66 -16.19
N LEU A 58 10.48 0.37 -15.23
CA LEU A 58 10.39 -0.79 -14.36
C LEU A 58 10.06 -0.27 -12.95
N PRO A 59 8.79 -0.36 -12.50
CA PRO A 59 8.42 0.02 -11.14
C PRO A 59 8.93 -1.01 -10.13
N ASP A 60 9.23 -0.54 -8.91
CA ASP A 60 9.84 -1.39 -7.88
C ASP A 60 8.92 -2.51 -7.39
N PHE A 61 7.63 -2.22 -7.15
CA PHE A 61 6.69 -3.20 -6.58
C PHE A 61 5.31 -3.18 -7.24
N TRP A 62 4.70 -4.36 -7.32
CA TRP A 62 3.28 -4.55 -7.57
C TRP A 62 2.60 -5.26 -6.39
N LEU A 63 1.44 -4.73 -5.97
CA LEU A 63 0.62 -5.23 -4.86
C LEU A 63 -0.70 -5.77 -5.45
N PRO A 64 -0.74 -7.05 -5.88
CA PRO A 64 -1.79 -7.57 -6.76
C PRO A 64 -3.17 -7.61 -6.10
N GLU A 65 -3.28 -7.80 -4.78
CA GLU A 65 -4.56 -7.91 -4.08
C GLU A 65 -5.31 -6.60 -3.95
N ILE A 66 -4.61 -5.48 -4.12
CA ILE A 66 -5.14 -4.14 -3.92
C ILE A 66 -4.87 -3.25 -5.14
N GLY A 67 -4.43 -3.84 -6.26
CA GLY A 67 -4.21 -3.12 -7.52
C GLY A 67 -3.35 -1.87 -7.36
N THR A 68 -2.20 -1.99 -6.71
CA THR A 68 -1.35 -0.85 -6.35
C THR A 68 0.09 -1.10 -6.76
N TRP A 69 0.67 -0.18 -7.52
CA TRP A 69 2.10 -0.08 -7.76
C TRP A 69 2.74 0.75 -6.65
N LEU A 70 3.94 0.38 -6.23
CA LEU A 70 4.73 1.15 -5.27
C LEU A 70 6.13 1.40 -5.85
N GLU A 71 6.50 2.67 -5.90
CA GLU A 71 7.82 3.14 -6.31
C GLU A 71 8.53 3.74 -5.09
N VAL A 72 9.69 3.21 -4.77
CA VAL A 72 10.50 3.59 -3.63
C VAL A 72 11.44 4.73 -4.01
N LYS A 73 11.41 5.81 -3.23
CA LYS A 73 12.17 7.03 -3.51
C LYS A 73 13.15 7.33 -2.37
N GLY A 74 14.43 7.43 -2.75
CA GLY A 74 15.48 7.88 -1.85
C GLY A 74 15.43 9.40 -1.58
N PRO A 75 16.09 9.89 -0.51
CA PRO A 75 16.09 11.31 -0.13
C PRO A 75 16.62 12.27 -1.20
N ALA A 76 17.48 11.79 -2.09
CA ALA A 76 18.11 12.55 -3.17
C ALA A 76 17.46 12.32 -4.55
N THR A 77 16.35 11.58 -4.63
CA THR A 77 15.72 11.20 -5.90
C THR A 77 14.30 11.77 -6.00
N PRO A 78 14.15 13.08 -6.30
CA PRO A 78 12.84 13.74 -6.36
C PRO A 78 12.06 13.42 -7.65
N ARG A 79 12.70 12.78 -8.64
CA ARG A 79 12.08 12.50 -9.94
C ARG A 79 10.91 11.54 -9.80
N LYS A 80 9.71 12.08 -9.98
CA LYS A 80 8.44 11.36 -9.88
C LYS A 80 7.71 11.26 -11.20
N GLU A 81 8.26 11.82 -12.28
CA GLU A 81 7.58 12.02 -13.55
C GLU A 81 7.08 10.71 -14.15
N LYS A 82 7.92 9.67 -14.15
CA LYS A 82 7.57 8.33 -14.64
C LYS A 82 6.47 7.66 -13.81
N ALA A 83 6.54 7.76 -12.48
CA ALA A 83 5.51 7.22 -11.60
C ALA A 83 4.19 7.98 -11.73
N VAL A 84 4.24 9.30 -11.89
CA VAL A 84 3.07 10.15 -12.18
C VAL A 84 2.45 9.74 -13.52
N GLU A 85 3.28 9.51 -14.54
CA GLU A 85 2.84 9.08 -15.86
C GLU A 85 2.19 7.69 -15.81
N LEU A 86 2.80 6.73 -15.13
CA LEU A 86 2.22 5.42 -14.87
C LEU A 86 0.86 5.56 -14.16
N GLY A 87 0.78 6.39 -13.14
CA GLY A 87 -0.47 6.63 -12.40
C GLY A 87 -1.56 7.23 -13.27
N LYS A 88 -1.23 8.14 -14.19
CA LYS A 88 -2.17 8.67 -15.18
C LYS A 88 -2.66 7.59 -16.16
N ALA A 89 -1.76 6.71 -16.59
CA ALA A 89 -2.05 5.64 -17.55
C ALA A 89 -2.90 4.51 -16.94
N ARG A 90 -2.73 4.22 -15.64
CA ARG A 90 -3.41 3.11 -14.95
C ARG A 90 -4.69 3.52 -14.19
N ALA A 91 -4.93 4.81 -13.98
CA ALA A 91 -6.18 5.30 -13.38
C ALA A 91 -7.38 5.07 -14.32
N CYS A 92 -8.55 4.67 -13.77
CA CYS A 92 -9.79 4.72 -14.56
C CYS A 92 -10.32 6.15 -14.60
N ARG A 93 -10.78 6.54 -15.79
CA ARG A 93 -11.68 7.66 -16.03
C ARG A 93 -13.00 7.08 -16.50
N CYS A 94 -13.92 6.96 -15.57
CA CYS A 94 -15.20 6.31 -15.76
C CYS A 94 -16.29 7.35 -15.44
N ASP A 95 -17.12 7.71 -16.43
CA ASP A 95 -18.21 8.71 -16.28
C ASP A 95 -19.57 8.08 -15.92
N GLY A 96 -19.57 6.78 -15.59
CA GLY A 96 -20.74 5.97 -15.26
C GLY A 96 -20.33 4.66 -14.57
N PRO A 97 -21.12 3.56 -14.68
CA PRO A 97 -20.74 2.26 -14.11
C PRO A 97 -19.34 1.81 -14.58
N CYS A 98 -18.41 1.66 -13.64
CA CYS A 98 -17.00 1.34 -13.89
C CYS A 98 -16.79 -0.18 -13.94
N ALA A 99 -16.24 -0.68 -15.05
CA ALA A 99 -15.82 -2.07 -15.23
C ALA A 99 -14.36 -2.32 -14.78
N CYS A 100 -13.74 -1.33 -14.17
CA CYS A 100 -12.36 -1.41 -13.69
C CYS A 100 -12.25 -2.50 -12.64
N ALA A 101 -11.18 -3.30 -12.67
CA ALA A 101 -10.91 -4.29 -11.65
C ALA A 101 -10.84 -3.66 -10.25
N TRP A 102 -10.23 -2.48 -10.14
CA TRP A 102 -10.02 -1.74 -8.89
C TRP A 102 -10.82 -0.44 -8.85
N PRO A 103 -11.35 0.00 -7.68
CA PRO A 103 -12.01 1.30 -7.56
C PRO A 103 -11.07 2.44 -8.00
N GLY A 104 -11.48 3.18 -9.03
CA GLY A 104 -10.66 4.27 -9.60
C GLY A 104 -9.50 3.83 -10.50
N GLY A 105 -9.42 2.54 -10.88
CA GLY A 105 -8.28 1.96 -11.60
C GLY A 105 -7.13 1.57 -10.67
N GLU A 106 -6.01 1.12 -11.22
CA GLU A 106 -4.82 0.82 -10.40
C GLU A 106 -4.24 2.12 -9.85
N MET A 107 -3.62 2.03 -8.68
CA MET A 107 -3.02 3.17 -8.00
C MET A 107 -1.50 3.07 -8.09
N VAL A 108 -0.81 4.21 -8.09
CA VAL A 108 0.64 4.26 -7.99
C VAL A 108 1.01 5.09 -6.76
N LEU A 109 1.71 4.46 -5.83
CA LEU A 109 2.25 5.07 -4.63
C LEU A 109 3.74 5.38 -4.80
N LEU A 110 4.14 6.50 -4.24
CA LEU A 110 5.53 6.80 -3.95
C LEU A 110 5.77 6.51 -2.47
N GLY A 111 6.85 5.80 -2.15
CA GLY A 111 7.22 5.41 -0.78
C GLY A 111 8.58 5.95 -0.36
N TRP A 112 8.67 6.47 0.87
CA TRP A 112 9.90 6.99 1.49
C TRP A 112 10.07 6.43 2.92
N VAL A 113 11.29 6.52 3.46
CA VAL A 113 11.50 6.53 4.92
C VAL A 113 10.85 7.78 5.51
N ALA A 114 10.23 7.70 6.69
CA ALA A 114 9.62 8.86 7.36
C ALA A 114 10.50 10.11 7.38
N GLU A 115 9.79 11.25 7.44
CA GLU A 115 10.34 12.59 7.58
C GLU A 115 11.39 12.71 8.67
N ARG A 116 12.44 13.44 8.30
CA ARG A 116 13.46 14.02 9.17
C ARG A 116 12.81 14.62 10.42
N THR A 117 13.10 14.09 11.60
CA THR A 117 13.14 14.94 12.78
C THR A 117 14.11 16.09 12.48
N HIS A 118 13.62 17.33 12.52
CA HIS A 118 14.48 18.51 12.44
C HIS A 118 15.59 18.36 13.50
N GLY A 119 16.84 18.18 13.07
CA GLY A 119 18.01 18.09 13.96
C GLY A 119 18.82 16.78 13.89
N ASP A 120 18.27 15.69 13.36
CA ASP A 120 18.99 14.40 13.35
C ASP A 120 19.73 14.16 12.02
N ILE A 121 21.04 14.45 12.02
CA ILE A 121 21.98 14.17 10.93
C ILE A 121 22.10 12.67 10.55
N ASN A 122 21.46 11.76 11.30
CA ASN A 122 21.57 10.31 11.12
C ASN A 122 20.31 9.61 10.57
N VAL A 123 19.21 10.33 10.28
CA VAL A 123 17.93 9.72 9.83
C VAL A 123 18.08 8.96 8.50
N ALA A 124 18.99 9.38 7.63
CA ALA A 124 19.30 8.65 6.38
C ALA A 124 19.82 7.21 6.62
N ARG A 125 20.18 6.86 7.87
CA ARG A 125 20.64 5.53 8.28
C ARG A 125 19.67 4.79 9.21
N SER A 126 18.58 5.43 9.65
CA SER A 126 17.63 4.78 10.57
C SER A 126 16.80 3.74 9.83
N ARG A 127 16.81 2.50 10.34
CA ARG A 127 16.03 1.37 9.82
C ARG A 127 14.61 1.30 10.39
N SER A 128 14.29 2.22 11.28
CA SER A 128 13.11 2.18 12.14
C SER A 128 12.47 3.55 12.18
N GLY A 129 11.15 3.58 12.18
CA GLY A 129 10.34 4.78 12.15
C GLY A 129 8.98 4.44 11.59
N TYR A 130 8.42 5.36 10.81
CA TYR A 130 7.13 5.17 10.15
C TYR A 130 7.31 5.28 8.63
N ALA A 131 6.49 4.56 7.88
CA ALA A 131 6.49 4.68 6.44
C ALA A 131 5.90 6.04 6.04
N SER A 132 6.45 6.67 5.02
CA SER A 132 5.84 7.84 4.41
C SER A 132 5.46 7.52 2.96
N TRP A 133 4.32 8.00 2.52
CA TRP A 133 3.80 7.72 1.18
C TRP A 133 3.04 8.89 0.59
N ALA A 134 2.86 8.85 -0.73
CA ALA A 134 1.99 9.76 -1.46
C ALA A 134 1.46 9.09 -2.72
N ALA A 135 0.28 9.51 -3.19
CA ALA A 135 -0.18 9.12 -4.52
C ALA A 135 0.69 9.81 -5.58
N ALA A 136 1.17 9.07 -6.57
CA ALA A 136 1.90 9.63 -7.71
C ALA A 136 0.97 10.46 -8.62
N HIS A 137 -0.32 10.10 -8.70
CA HIS A 137 -1.32 10.80 -9.48
C HIS A 137 -2.68 10.80 -8.77
N GLY A 138 -3.40 11.91 -8.88
CA GLY A 138 -4.77 12.03 -8.36
C GLY A 138 -4.82 12.50 -6.89
N PRO A 139 -5.94 12.23 -6.20
CA PRO A 139 -6.11 12.59 -4.79
C PRO A 139 -5.08 11.91 -3.88
N SER A 140 -4.86 12.46 -2.68
CA SER A 140 -4.02 11.84 -1.65
C SER A 140 -4.45 10.40 -1.35
N ALA A 141 -3.45 9.57 -1.02
CA ALA A 141 -3.64 8.18 -0.63
C ALA A 141 -3.66 8.04 0.89
N TYR A 142 -4.61 7.26 1.39
CA TYR A 142 -4.86 7.03 2.80
C TYR A 142 -4.73 5.54 3.08
N PHE A 143 -4.00 5.20 4.14
CA PHE A 143 -3.89 3.83 4.60
C PHE A 143 -5.16 3.45 5.39
N ALA A 144 -5.67 2.25 5.15
CA ALA A 144 -6.90 1.76 5.76
C ALA A 144 -6.80 0.25 5.95
N LEU A 145 -7.49 -0.24 6.97
CA LEU A 145 -7.67 -1.66 7.21
C LEU A 145 -9.12 -2.04 6.91
N CYS A 146 -9.31 -3.00 6.00
CA CYS A 146 -10.65 -3.47 5.66
C CYS A 146 -11.18 -4.42 6.75
N PRO A 147 -12.30 -4.14 7.44
CA PRO A 147 -12.85 -5.08 8.42
C PRO A 147 -13.43 -6.35 7.76
N TRP A 148 -13.84 -6.28 6.49
CA TRP A 148 -14.50 -7.42 5.84
C TRP A 148 -13.57 -8.44 5.21
N CYS A 149 -12.43 -8.01 4.65
CA CYS A 149 -11.46 -8.94 4.06
C CYS A 149 -10.11 -8.93 4.79
N GLY A 150 -9.98 -8.16 5.86
CA GLY A 150 -8.75 -8.04 6.64
C GLY A 150 -7.59 -7.33 5.92
N LEU A 151 -7.72 -6.96 4.65
CA LEU A 151 -6.58 -6.38 3.93
C LEU A 151 -6.26 -4.97 4.39
N SER A 152 -5.00 -4.78 4.80
CA SER A 152 -4.31 -3.50 4.83
C SER A 152 -4.14 -2.99 3.40
N GLN A 153 -4.49 -1.74 3.16
CA GLN A 153 -4.49 -1.18 1.82
C GLN A 153 -4.32 0.34 1.85
N TRP A 154 -4.07 0.90 0.68
CA TRP A 154 -4.22 2.34 0.47
C TRP A 154 -5.44 2.59 -0.40
N ILE A 155 -6.21 3.64 -0.10
CA ILE A 155 -7.33 4.12 -0.91
C ILE A 155 -7.16 5.60 -1.23
N THR A 156 -7.93 6.09 -2.21
CA THR A 156 -8.11 7.54 -2.42
C THR A 156 -9.47 7.96 -1.90
N LEU A 157 -9.62 9.21 -1.44
CA LEU A 157 -10.90 9.71 -0.91
C LEU A 157 -11.94 10.04 -2.00
N ARG A 158 -11.90 9.35 -3.14
CA ARG A 158 -12.91 9.51 -4.18
C ARG A 158 -14.12 8.65 -3.83
N ARG A 159 -15.25 9.29 -3.49
CA ARG A 159 -16.48 8.58 -3.09
C ARG A 159 -17.08 7.75 -4.24
N PRO A 160 -17.78 6.63 -3.93
CA PRO A 160 -17.87 5.99 -2.61
C PRO A 160 -16.54 5.37 -2.19
N TRP A 161 -16.20 5.44 -0.90
CA TRP A 161 -14.92 4.90 -0.42
C TRP A 161 -15.08 3.40 -0.30
N LYS A 162 -14.35 2.64 -1.11
CA LYS A 162 -14.49 1.19 -1.18
C LYS A 162 -13.17 0.51 -1.01
N CYS A 163 -13.17 -0.63 -0.31
CA CYS A 163 -12.02 -1.52 -0.31
C CYS A 163 -11.66 -1.89 -1.75
N ARG A 164 -10.37 -1.83 -2.06
CA ARG A 164 -9.85 -2.13 -3.39
C ARG A 164 -10.07 -3.61 -3.73
N ALA A 165 -9.88 -4.49 -2.76
CA ALA A 165 -10.11 -5.93 -2.90
C ALA A 165 -11.58 -6.33 -2.92
N CYS A 166 -12.29 -6.22 -1.79
CA CYS A 166 -13.64 -6.78 -1.66
C CYS A 166 -14.78 -5.83 -2.06
N ARG A 167 -14.47 -4.58 -2.45
CA ARG A 167 -15.42 -3.55 -2.89
C ARG A 167 -16.47 -3.08 -1.87
N ARG A 168 -16.46 -3.62 -0.65
CA ARG A 168 -17.31 -3.14 0.45
C ARG A 168 -16.89 -1.73 0.88
N GLY A 169 -17.86 -0.95 1.35
CA GLY A 169 -17.70 0.48 1.63
C GLY A 169 -16.92 0.74 2.92
N LEU A 170 -15.94 1.64 2.91
CA LEU A 170 -15.05 2.00 4.03
C LEU A 170 -15.45 3.34 4.68
N GLU A 171 -16.68 3.80 4.50
CA GLU A 171 -17.12 5.15 4.92
C GLU A 171 -17.08 5.38 6.44
N SER A 172 -17.15 4.31 7.23
CA SER A 172 -17.12 4.35 8.69
C SER A 172 -15.76 4.00 9.30
N GLU A 173 -14.76 3.68 8.46
CA GLU A 173 -13.46 3.22 8.92
C GLU A 173 -12.48 4.38 9.11
N GLU A 174 -11.52 4.21 10.02
CA GLU A 174 -10.42 5.15 10.19
C GLU A 174 -9.48 5.11 8.98
N LEU A 175 -9.07 6.30 8.54
CA LEU A 175 -8.19 6.50 7.39
C LEU A 175 -6.96 7.30 7.81
N TYR A 176 -5.79 6.75 7.58
CA TYR A 176 -4.54 7.32 8.06
C TYR A 176 -3.73 7.95 6.94
N GLN A 177 -3.06 9.04 7.27
CA GLN A 177 -2.07 9.75 6.46
C GLN A 177 -0.65 9.44 6.97
N PRO A 178 0.39 9.79 6.20
CA PRO A 178 1.78 9.58 6.63
C PRO A 178 2.12 10.20 8.00
N HIS A 179 1.59 11.39 8.30
CA HIS A 179 1.91 12.10 9.55
C HIS A 179 1.23 11.50 10.79
N ASP A 180 0.22 10.63 10.62
CA ASP A 180 -0.43 9.90 11.71
C ASP A 180 0.45 8.78 12.27
N ARG A 181 1.52 8.40 11.57
CA ARG A 181 2.56 7.48 12.06
C ARG A 181 1.99 6.13 12.56
N VAL A 182 1.10 5.52 11.76
CA VAL A 182 0.51 4.20 12.09
C VAL A 182 1.25 3.03 11.45
N LEU A 183 1.93 3.26 10.33
CA LEU A 183 2.62 2.21 9.58
C LEU A 183 4.09 2.18 9.97
N HIS A 184 4.49 1.23 10.82
CA HIS A 184 5.90 1.07 11.21
C HIS A 184 6.76 0.66 10.01
N PHE A 185 7.91 1.31 9.85
CA PHE A 185 8.82 1.03 8.74
C PHE A 185 9.89 0.00 9.13
N GLY A 186 10.11 -0.97 8.25
CA GLY A 186 11.17 -1.97 8.39
C GLY A 186 10.86 -3.03 9.45
N SER A 187 11.75 -3.16 10.45
CA SER A 187 11.73 -4.24 11.45
C SER A 187 11.21 -3.81 12.83
N GLY A 188 10.28 -2.86 12.89
CA GLY A 188 9.65 -2.50 14.16
C GLY A 188 8.98 -3.72 14.78
N SER A 189 9.53 -4.24 15.89
CA SER A 189 8.89 -5.25 16.72
C SER A 189 7.72 -4.61 17.45
N GLY A 190 6.61 -4.45 16.75
CA GLY A 190 5.34 -3.99 17.28
C GLY A 190 4.26 -4.85 16.65
N TRP A 191 3.37 -5.37 17.49
CA TRP A 191 2.11 -6.03 17.18
C TRP A 191 1.71 -6.00 15.69
N SER A 192 1.61 -7.17 15.06
CA SER A 192 1.39 -7.29 13.63
C SER A 192 -0.10 -7.14 13.31
N PRO A 193 -0.49 -6.30 12.34
CA PRO A 193 -1.82 -6.37 11.75
C PRO A 193 -2.17 -7.77 11.23
N ALA A 194 -1.19 -8.64 10.93
CA ALA A 194 -1.44 -10.06 10.63
C ALA A 194 -2.11 -10.80 11.79
N ASP A 195 -1.75 -10.50 13.04
CA ASP A 195 -2.40 -11.08 14.23
C ASP A 195 -3.84 -10.58 14.34
N THR A 196 -4.08 -9.31 13.98
CA THR A 196 -5.43 -8.74 13.88
C THR A 196 -6.23 -9.36 12.72
N VAL A 197 -5.59 -9.69 11.60
CA VAL A 197 -6.22 -10.30 10.42
C VAL A 197 -6.60 -11.74 10.70
N ALA A 198 -5.75 -12.52 11.36
CA ALA A 198 -6.10 -13.87 11.81
C ALA A 198 -7.33 -13.82 12.73
N ILE A 199 -7.32 -12.93 13.72
CA ILE A 199 -8.45 -12.74 14.65
C ILE A 199 -9.71 -12.26 13.92
N ARG A 200 -9.60 -11.29 13.01
CA ARG A 200 -10.76 -10.76 12.27
C ARG A 200 -11.31 -11.73 11.24
N ARG A 201 -10.47 -12.58 10.64
CA ARG A 201 -10.90 -13.66 9.76
C ARG A 201 -11.71 -14.69 10.54
N GLU A 202 -11.22 -15.09 11.71
CA GLU A 202 -11.97 -15.96 12.63
C GLU A 202 -13.35 -15.38 12.95
N ILE A 203 -13.42 -14.08 13.29
CA ILE A 203 -14.70 -13.40 13.57
C ILE A 203 -15.60 -13.33 12.34
N ALA A 204 -15.06 -13.02 11.15
CA ALA A 204 -15.83 -12.93 9.92
C ALA A 204 -16.38 -14.30 9.48
N ASP A 205 -15.59 -15.36 9.63
CA ASP A 205 -16.00 -16.74 9.34
C ASP A 205 -17.12 -17.16 10.33
N GLN A 206 -16.99 -16.84 11.62
CA GLN A 206 -18.04 -17.08 12.64
C GLN A 206 -19.35 -16.33 12.35
N MET A 207 -19.26 -15.07 11.90
CA MET A 207 -20.45 -14.29 11.53
C MET A 207 -21.16 -14.87 10.30
N ALA A 208 -20.39 -15.30 9.30
CA ALA A 208 -20.94 -15.92 8.09
C ALA A 208 -21.61 -17.27 8.39
N GLU A 209 -21.04 -18.06 9.30
CA GLU A 209 -21.65 -19.32 9.78
C GLU A 209 -22.95 -19.05 10.54
N ALA A 210 -22.98 -18.03 11.41
CA ALA A 210 -24.19 -17.67 12.15
C ALA A 210 -25.32 -17.18 11.23
N GLU A 211 -25.01 -16.34 10.24
CA GLU A 211 -25.99 -15.89 9.25
C GLU A 211 -26.52 -17.04 8.38
N ALA A 212 -25.68 -18.01 8.04
CA ALA A 212 -26.09 -19.19 7.29
C ALA A 212 -27.02 -20.10 8.12
N ALA A 213 -26.70 -20.31 9.40
CA ALA A 213 -27.51 -21.11 10.32
C ALA A 213 -28.90 -20.50 10.55
N ASP A 214 -28.99 -19.17 10.78
CA ASP A 214 -30.26 -18.46 10.90
C ASP A 214 -31.10 -18.58 9.61
N SER A 215 -30.46 -18.59 8.44
CA SER A 215 -31.17 -18.77 7.17
C SER A 215 -31.70 -20.20 6.93
N GLU A 216 -31.02 -21.21 7.48
CA GLU A 216 -31.48 -22.60 7.41
C GLU A 216 -32.61 -22.85 8.40
N ASP A 217 -32.56 -22.28 9.62
CA ASP A 217 -33.64 -22.40 10.60
C ASP A 217 -34.93 -21.73 10.11
N LEU A 218 -34.86 -20.54 9.50
CA LEU A 218 -36.01 -19.88 8.86
C LEU A 218 -36.61 -20.72 7.71
N ARG A 219 -35.76 -21.46 6.99
CA ARG A 219 -36.19 -22.36 5.91
C ARG A 219 -36.86 -23.64 6.44
N TRP A 220 -36.53 -24.07 7.66
CA TRP A 220 -37.20 -25.19 8.33
C TRP A 220 -38.56 -24.78 8.94
N GLU A 221 -38.68 -23.56 9.46
CA GLU A 221 -39.95 -23.04 9.97
C GLU A 221 -41.01 -22.90 8.85
N ASP A 222 -40.61 -22.49 7.65
CA ASP A 222 -41.49 -22.39 6.47
C ASP A 222 -41.99 -23.75 5.93
N LEU A 223 -41.35 -24.86 6.30
CA LEU A 223 -41.70 -26.22 5.82
C LEU A 223 -42.71 -26.96 6.70
N TYR A 224 -43.11 -26.38 7.85
CA TYR A 224 -44.08 -26.97 8.78
C TYR A 224 -45.35 -26.12 9.00
N GLU A 225 -45.56 -25.05 8.22
CA GLU A 225 -46.77 -24.21 8.27
C GLU A 225 -47.82 -24.51 7.16
N GLU A 226 -47.75 -25.66 6.47
CA GLU A 226 -48.85 -26.16 5.59
C GLU A 226 -49.68 -27.31 6.20
#